data_AF-A0A819ZV90-F1
#
_entry.id   AF-A0A819ZV90-F1
#
_cell.length_a   1.000
_cell.length_b   1.000
_cell.length_c   1.000
_cell.angle_alpha   90.00
_cell.angle_beta   90.00
_cell.angle_gamma   90.00
#
_symmetry.space_group_name_H-M   'P 1'
#
loop_
_entity.id
_entity.type
_entity.pdbx_description
1 polymer ?
#
loop_
_entity_poly.entity_id
_entity_poly.type
_entity_poly.pdbx_seq_one_letter_code
_entity_poly.pdbx_strand_id
1 'polypeptide(L)'
;MIEAGINVKICLLPNELHWKNSTIVDSDGEIVKIVWKLWIWEKIFQDFTDQYDVNKEKNCWTPAHKEHPCLSDILLNEQIRIIEPLWKSITNHTAFLSILSRMFPNHPNIVSNEWISSKDSKYIPLVNWSTEKKDNDIIQSYNATKIFDYRHMSQEIISEKNCENSDKTIVSLMIHGVCAGFSIIEDPNHIMDAKNNKVYCCII
;
A
#
# COMPACT_ATOMS: atom_id res chain seq x y z
N MET A 1 12.52 -13.13 10.35
CA MET A 1 11.77 -13.40 11.61
C MET A 1 12.25 -14.66 12.30
N ILE A 2 12.33 -15.80 11.60
CA ILE A 2 12.89 -17.06 12.16
C ILE A 2 14.33 -16.86 12.65
N GLU A 3 15.18 -16.21 11.84
CA GLU A 3 16.56 -15.86 12.24
C GLU A 3 16.65 -14.97 13.47
N ALA A 4 15.59 -14.18 13.75
CA ALA A 4 15.49 -13.37 14.95
C ALA A 4 14.93 -14.15 16.16
N GLY A 5 14.76 -15.48 16.05
CA GLY A 5 14.22 -16.35 17.09
C GLY A 5 12.72 -16.20 17.31
N ILE A 6 12.00 -15.57 16.38
CA ILE A 6 10.54 -15.35 16.49
C ILE A 6 9.82 -16.55 15.87
N ASN A 7 8.95 -17.19 16.64
CA ASN A 7 8.04 -18.20 16.12
C ASN A 7 7.02 -17.53 15.19
N VAL A 8 6.93 -18.03 13.95
CA VAL A 8 6.06 -17.48 12.91
C VAL A 8 5.30 -18.58 12.23
N LYS A 9 4.07 -18.25 11.84
CA LYS A 9 3.21 -19.08 11.01
C LYS A 9 2.72 -18.21 9.85
N ILE A 10 2.84 -18.73 8.63
CA ILE A 10 2.25 -18.10 7.46
C ILE A 10 0.76 -18.40 7.51
N CYS A 11 -0.06 -17.34 7.42
CA CYS A 11 -1.50 -17.50 7.41
C CYS A 11 -2.10 -17.12 6.05
N LEU A 12 -2.76 -18.07 5.40
CA LEU A 12 -3.52 -17.86 4.16
C LEU A 12 -5.00 -17.63 4.50
N LEU A 13 -5.41 -16.36 4.51
CA LEU A 13 -6.80 -15.97 4.79
C LEU A 13 -7.78 -16.46 3.70
N PRO A 14 -9.08 -16.64 4.05
CA PRO A 14 -9.71 -16.33 5.34
C PRO A 14 -9.84 -17.51 6.32
N ASN A 15 -9.58 -18.75 5.89
CA ASN A 15 -10.02 -19.94 6.63
C ASN A 15 -9.11 -20.37 7.78
N GLU A 16 -7.95 -19.73 7.97
CA GLU A 16 -6.96 -20.15 8.98
C GLU A 16 -7.07 -19.41 10.31
N LEU A 17 -7.90 -18.36 10.38
CA LEU A 17 -8.16 -17.60 11.60
C LEU A 17 -9.63 -17.73 12.00
N HIS A 18 -9.88 -17.79 13.30
CA HIS A 18 -11.21 -18.01 13.85
C HIS A 18 -11.48 -17.13 15.06
N TRP A 19 -12.76 -16.85 15.30
CA TRP A 19 -13.21 -16.26 16.56
C TRP A 19 -13.31 -17.31 17.66
N LYS A 20 -12.70 -17.04 18.82
CA LYS A 20 -12.84 -17.81 20.05
C LYS A 20 -13.00 -16.87 21.23
N ASN A 21 -14.20 -16.81 21.82
CA ASN A 21 -14.53 -15.92 22.94
C ASN A 21 -14.10 -14.45 22.68
N SER A 22 -14.47 -13.90 21.52
CA SER A 22 -14.10 -12.55 21.07
C SER A 22 -12.60 -12.31 20.84
N THR A 23 -11.78 -13.35 20.91
CA THR A 23 -10.35 -13.31 20.57
C THR A 23 -10.13 -13.99 19.22
N ILE A 24 -9.17 -13.51 18.44
CA ILE A 24 -8.78 -14.15 17.18
C ILE A 24 -7.70 -15.19 17.46
N VAL A 25 -7.96 -16.44 17.06
CA VAL A 25 -7.03 -17.56 17.17
C VAL A 25 -6.72 -18.12 15.79
N ASP A 26 -5.57 -18.78 15.66
CA ASP A 26 -5.23 -19.53 14.47
C ASP A 26 -5.84 -20.94 14.46
N SER A 27 -5.54 -21.71 13.42
CA SER A 27 -6.00 -23.10 13.26
C SER A 27 -5.54 -24.08 14.34
N ASP A 28 -4.46 -23.77 15.07
CA ASP A 28 -3.97 -24.59 16.18
C ASP A 28 -4.59 -24.14 17.52
N GLY A 29 -5.40 -23.08 17.51
CA GLY A 29 -6.05 -22.50 18.67
C GLY A 29 -5.17 -21.51 19.45
N GLU A 30 -4.04 -21.10 18.88
CA GLU A 30 -3.13 -20.13 19.47
C GLU A 30 -3.63 -18.71 19.24
N ILE A 31 -3.49 -17.85 20.26
CA ILE A 31 -3.96 -16.47 20.19
C ILE A 31 -3.04 -15.65 19.27
N VAL A 32 -3.65 -14.99 18.27
CA VAL A 32 -2.93 -14.09 17.37
C VAL A 32 -2.61 -12.79 18.11
N LYS A 33 -1.32 -12.49 18.28
CA LYS A 33 -0.85 -11.27 18.97
C LYS A 33 -0.14 -10.28 18.06
N ILE A 34 0.55 -10.77 17.04
CA ILE A 34 1.35 -9.96 16.12
C ILE A 34 1.06 -10.44 14.71
N VAL A 35 0.79 -9.50 13.79
CA VAL A 35 0.57 -9.79 12.38
C VAL A 35 1.53 -8.96 11.54
N TRP A 36 2.29 -9.65 10.69
CA TRP A 36 2.99 -9.03 9.57
C TRP A 36 2.22 -9.31 8.29
N LYS A 37 1.97 -8.26 7.50
CA LYS A 37 1.03 -8.33 6.37
C LYS A 37 1.68 -8.00 5.03
N LEU A 38 1.16 -8.62 3.98
CA LEU A 38 1.40 -8.24 2.58
C LEU A 38 0.29 -7.35 2.00
N TRP A 39 -0.88 -7.32 2.64
CA TRP A 39 -1.98 -6.43 2.24
C TRP A 39 -1.65 -4.97 2.51
N ILE A 40 -2.00 -4.07 1.60
CA ILE A 40 -1.89 -2.63 1.84
C ILE A 40 -3.06 -2.10 2.67
N TRP A 41 -2.88 -0.93 3.30
CA TRP A 41 -3.86 -0.37 4.25
C TRP A 41 -5.19 0.02 3.60
N GLU A 42 -5.13 0.45 2.35
CA GLU A 42 -6.26 0.89 1.53
C GLU A 42 -7.27 -0.26 1.33
N LYS A 43 -6.78 -1.50 1.16
CA LYS A 43 -7.66 -2.67 1.04
C LYS A 43 -8.40 -2.96 2.34
N ILE A 44 -7.78 -2.65 3.48
CA ILE A 44 -8.36 -2.81 4.83
C ILE A 44 -9.44 -1.75 5.06
N PHE A 45 -9.20 -0.51 4.65
CA PHE A 45 -10.20 0.56 4.73
C PHE A 45 -11.41 0.28 3.85
N GLN A 46 -11.21 -0.29 2.67
CA GLN A 46 -12.31 -0.75 1.82
C GLN A 46 -13.13 -1.84 2.52
N ASP A 47 -12.47 -2.89 3.03
CA ASP A 47 -13.10 -3.99 3.75
C ASP A 47 -13.91 -3.51 4.98
N PHE A 48 -13.37 -2.52 5.71
CA PHE A 48 -14.08 -1.88 6.82
C PHE A 48 -15.30 -1.09 6.36
N THR A 49 -15.18 -0.29 5.29
CA THR A 49 -16.26 0.53 4.75
C THR A 49 -17.41 -0.34 4.23
N ASP A 50 -17.08 -1.41 3.50
CA ASP A 50 -18.05 -2.36 2.97
C ASP A 50 -18.88 -2.98 4.11
N GLN A 51 -18.23 -3.32 5.22
CA GLN A 51 -18.92 -3.85 6.41
C GLN A 51 -19.73 -2.79 7.15
N TYR A 52 -19.21 -1.58 7.26
CA TYR A 52 -19.91 -0.48 7.90
C TYR A 52 -21.21 -0.16 7.15
N ASP A 53 -21.18 -0.10 5.83
CA ASP A 53 -22.37 0.15 5.00
C ASP A 53 -23.42 -0.96 5.20
N VAL A 54 -23.02 -2.24 5.19
CA VAL A 54 -23.92 -3.37 5.47
C VAL A 54 -24.52 -3.32 6.87
N ASN A 55 -23.74 -2.98 7.89
CA ASN A 55 -24.21 -2.91 9.27
C ASN A 55 -25.08 -1.68 9.54
N LYS A 56 -24.81 -0.56 8.85
CA LYS A 56 -25.63 0.66 8.89
C LYS A 56 -27.04 0.39 8.37
N GLU A 57 -27.17 -0.36 7.27
CA GLU A 57 -28.48 -0.77 6.75
C GLU A 57 -29.26 -1.65 7.74
N LYS A 58 -28.54 -2.45 8.56
CA LYS A 58 -29.12 -3.39 9.53
C LYS A 58 -29.39 -2.78 10.91
N ASN A 59 -28.96 -1.55 11.19
CA ASN A 59 -29.00 -0.91 12.53
C ASN A 59 -28.41 -1.76 13.67
N CYS A 60 -27.50 -2.68 13.37
CA CYS A 60 -26.84 -3.55 14.34
C CYS A 60 -25.44 -3.88 13.83
N TRP A 61 -24.42 -3.73 14.67
CA TRP A 61 -23.06 -4.13 14.32
C TRP A 61 -22.91 -5.64 14.52
N THR A 62 -22.86 -6.37 13.42
CA THR A 62 -22.54 -7.80 13.41
C THR A 62 -21.28 -8.02 12.57
N PRO A 63 -20.28 -8.78 13.07
CA PRO A 63 -19.16 -9.20 12.23
C PRO A 63 -19.69 -9.85 10.95
N ALA A 64 -19.07 -9.55 9.80
CA ALA A 64 -19.53 -10.05 8.50
C ALA A 64 -19.61 -11.58 8.46
N HIS A 65 -18.70 -12.24 9.18
CA HIS A 65 -18.63 -13.68 9.33
C HIS A 65 -18.52 -14.05 10.82
N LYS A 66 -19.42 -14.93 11.28
CA LYS A 66 -19.46 -15.34 12.70
C LYS A 66 -18.32 -16.27 13.09
N GLU A 67 -17.78 -17.02 12.13
CA GLU A 67 -16.76 -18.05 12.37
C GLU A 67 -15.34 -17.54 12.12
N HIS A 68 -15.16 -16.79 11.03
CA HIS A 68 -13.85 -16.28 10.59
C HIS A 68 -13.84 -14.75 10.64
N PRO A 69 -12.78 -14.11 11.16
CA PRO A 69 -12.65 -12.66 11.10
C PRO A 69 -12.35 -12.21 9.66
N CYS A 70 -12.86 -11.04 9.29
CA CYS A 70 -12.46 -10.37 8.04
C CYS A 70 -11.10 -9.67 8.19
N LEU A 71 -10.62 -9.02 7.12
CA LEU A 71 -9.31 -8.38 7.13
C LEU A 71 -9.25 -7.19 8.11
N SER A 72 -10.31 -6.37 8.16
CA SER A 72 -10.40 -5.25 9.09
C SER A 72 -10.60 -5.69 10.54
N ASP A 73 -11.33 -6.78 10.80
CA ASP A 73 -11.45 -7.38 12.14
C ASP A 73 -10.09 -7.77 12.73
N ILE A 74 -9.15 -8.20 11.89
CA ILE A 74 -7.80 -8.59 12.30
C ILE A 74 -6.92 -7.36 12.46
N LEU A 75 -6.87 -6.49 11.44
CA LEU A 75 -5.85 -5.45 11.32
C LEU A 75 -6.21 -4.13 12.03
N LEU A 76 -7.47 -3.97 12.43
CA LEU A 76 -7.93 -2.87 13.29
C LEU A 76 -8.20 -3.34 14.73
N ASN A 77 -7.86 -4.59 15.07
CA ASN A 77 -8.02 -5.11 16.41
C ASN A 77 -7.01 -4.49 17.38
N GLU A 78 -7.50 -3.88 18.47
CA GLU A 78 -6.64 -3.24 19.47
C GLU A 78 -5.74 -4.23 20.23
N GLN A 79 -6.11 -5.52 20.26
CA GLN A 79 -5.34 -6.57 20.94
C GLN A 79 -4.23 -7.14 20.05
N ILE A 80 -4.21 -6.81 18.75
CA ILE A 80 -3.24 -7.34 17.78
C ILE A 80 -2.29 -6.24 17.33
N ARG A 81 -0.99 -6.47 17.47
CA ARG A 81 0.04 -5.56 16.99
C ARG A 81 0.31 -5.79 15.50
N ILE A 82 0.18 -4.75 14.69
CA ILE A 82 0.38 -4.84 13.24
C ILE A 82 1.74 -4.28 12.81
N ILE A 83 2.42 -5.01 11.94
CA ILE A 83 3.64 -4.61 11.25
C ILE A 83 3.36 -4.63 9.74
N GLU A 84 3.50 -3.55 8.99
CA GLU A 84 3.76 -2.13 9.32
C GLU A 84 2.56 -1.45 10.02
N PRO A 85 2.77 -0.39 10.83
CA PRO A 85 1.70 0.27 11.58
C PRO A 85 0.74 1.09 10.69
N LEU A 86 -0.45 1.39 11.23
CA LEU A 86 -1.52 2.11 10.54
C LEU A 86 -1.08 3.47 9.98
N TRP A 87 -0.31 4.25 10.75
CA TRP A 87 0.13 5.58 10.33
C TRP A 87 0.97 5.58 9.04
N LYS A 88 1.56 4.43 8.66
CA LYS A 88 2.33 4.32 7.41
C LYS A 88 1.46 4.49 6.17
N SER A 89 0.14 4.29 6.27
CA SER A 89 -0.79 4.62 5.18
C SER A 89 -0.72 6.10 4.80
N ILE A 90 -0.49 6.99 5.76
CA ILE A 90 -0.38 8.43 5.54
C ILE A 90 0.85 8.75 4.69
N THR A 91 2.01 8.16 5.05
CA THR A 91 3.28 8.43 4.36
C THR A 91 3.36 7.76 2.99
N ASN A 92 2.61 6.68 2.77
CA ASN A 92 2.56 5.98 1.48
C ASN A 92 1.56 6.61 0.49
N HIS A 93 0.69 7.51 0.96
CA HIS A 93 -0.32 8.13 0.12
C HIS A 93 0.29 9.25 -0.72
N THR A 94 -0.02 9.32 -2.03
CA THR A 94 0.56 10.35 -2.92
C THR A 94 0.26 11.75 -2.42
N ALA A 95 -0.92 12.02 -1.81
CA ALA A 95 -1.26 13.28 -1.10
C ALA A 95 -0.09 13.85 -0.27
N PHE A 96 0.68 12.96 0.38
CA PHE A 96 1.81 13.33 1.21
C PHE A 96 2.94 14.01 0.43
N LEU A 97 3.16 13.67 -0.85
CA LEU A 97 4.16 14.30 -1.69
C LEU A 97 3.90 15.81 -1.86
N SER A 98 2.65 16.23 -2.03
CA SER A 98 2.30 17.66 -2.10
C SER A 98 2.60 18.42 -0.80
N ILE A 99 2.49 17.74 0.34
CA ILE A 99 2.86 18.30 1.65
C ILE A 99 4.38 18.44 1.71
N LEU A 100 5.13 17.41 1.31
CA LEU A 100 6.60 17.44 1.28
C LEU A 100 7.12 18.55 0.36
N SER A 101 6.60 18.69 -0.85
CA SER A 101 7.00 19.76 -1.80
C SER A 101 6.75 21.16 -1.21
N ARG A 102 5.65 21.35 -0.47
CA ARG A 102 5.36 22.64 0.20
C ARG A 102 6.25 22.90 1.41
N MET A 103 6.55 21.89 2.20
CA MET A 103 7.42 22.02 3.38
C MET A 103 8.89 22.23 2.99
N PHE A 104 9.31 21.66 1.85
CA PHE A 104 10.71 21.62 1.42
C PHE A 104 10.87 21.97 -0.08
N PRO A 105 10.53 23.20 -0.50
CA PRO A 105 10.35 23.57 -1.92
C PRO A 105 11.62 23.48 -2.79
N ASN A 106 12.82 23.51 -2.20
CA ASN A 106 14.09 23.46 -2.92
C ASN A 106 14.96 22.25 -2.51
N HIS A 107 14.36 21.23 -1.91
CA HIS A 107 15.12 20.07 -1.48
C HIS A 107 15.55 19.24 -2.70
N PRO A 108 16.84 18.87 -2.83
CA PRO A 108 17.38 18.27 -4.05
C PRO A 108 16.74 16.93 -4.42
N ASN A 109 16.14 16.23 -3.46
CA ASN A 109 15.47 14.94 -3.65
C ASN A 109 13.93 15.02 -3.66
N ILE A 110 13.34 16.22 -3.69
CA ILE A 110 11.89 16.40 -3.73
C ILE A 110 11.51 17.05 -5.05
N VAL A 111 10.56 16.42 -5.73
CA VAL A 111 9.97 16.90 -6.99
C VAL A 111 8.78 17.79 -6.68
N SER A 112 8.48 18.77 -7.54
CA SER A 112 7.26 19.57 -7.39
C SER A 112 6.02 18.70 -7.57
N ASN A 113 5.09 18.79 -6.62
CA ASN A 113 3.81 18.08 -6.62
C ASN A 113 2.67 19.05 -6.33
N GLU A 114 1.67 19.07 -7.20
CA GLU A 114 0.56 20.01 -7.13
C GLU A 114 -0.79 19.32 -7.37
N TRP A 115 -1.84 19.93 -6.83
CA TRP A 115 -3.22 19.54 -7.11
C TRP A 115 -3.69 20.32 -8.32
N ILE A 116 -3.49 19.78 -9.52
CA ILE A 116 -3.78 20.45 -10.78
C ILE A 116 -4.98 19.78 -11.45
N SER A 117 -5.89 20.56 -12.01
CA SER A 117 -7.03 20.07 -12.80
C SER A 117 -6.73 19.92 -14.29
N SER A 118 -5.49 20.20 -14.73
CA SER A 118 -5.18 20.48 -16.14
C SER A 118 -4.25 19.46 -16.79
N LYS A 119 -4.43 19.33 -18.11
CA LYS A 119 -3.60 18.54 -19.06
C LYS A 119 -2.27 19.24 -19.36
N ASP A 120 -1.59 19.77 -18.36
CA ASP A 120 -0.26 20.35 -18.57
C ASP A 120 0.72 19.22 -18.87
N SER A 121 1.37 19.28 -20.04
CA SER A 121 2.34 18.26 -20.49
C SER A 121 3.59 18.22 -19.62
N LYS A 122 3.78 19.19 -18.72
CA LYS A 122 4.88 19.21 -17.75
C LYS A 122 4.66 18.25 -16.58
N TYR A 123 3.42 17.83 -16.34
CA TYR A 123 3.04 17.05 -15.16
C TYR A 123 2.42 15.70 -15.53
N ILE A 124 2.65 14.69 -14.69
CA ILE A 124 2.02 13.37 -14.77
C ILE A 124 1.05 13.16 -13.61
N PRO A 125 -0.16 12.64 -13.85
CA PRO A 125 -1.09 12.33 -12.78
C PRO A 125 -0.59 11.13 -11.96
N LEU A 126 -0.62 11.28 -10.64
CA LEU A 126 -0.35 10.20 -9.69
C LEU A 126 -1.67 9.54 -9.28
N VAL A 127 -1.67 8.20 -9.25
CA VAL A 127 -2.80 7.39 -8.80
C VAL A 127 -2.42 6.64 -7.53
N ASN A 128 -3.28 6.71 -6.51
CA ASN A 128 -3.08 6.01 -5.24
C ASN A 128 -3.41 4.51 -5.31
N TRP A 129 -3.96 4.02 -6.44
CA TRP A 129 -4.30 2.62 -6.64
C TRP A 129 -4.34 2.25 -8.13
N SER A 130 -3.55 1.24 -8.53
CA SER A 130 -3.75 0.51 -9.77
C SER A 130 -3.83 -0.99 -9.47
N THR A 131 -5.03 -1.57 -9.53
CA THR A 131 -5.18 -2.96 -9.97
C THR A 131 -5.08 -2.95 -11.48
N GLU A 132 -4.06 -3.65 -12.01
CA GLU A 132 -3.76 -4.00 -13.40
C GLU A 132 -4.31 -3.08 -14.52
N LYS A 133 -3.40 -2.57 -15.37
CA LYS A 133 -3.72 -2.01 -16.68
C LYS A 133 -4.60 -3.02 -17.46
N LYS A 134 -5.88 -2.68 -17.69
CA LYS A 134 -6.62 -3.20 -18.83
C LYS A 134 -6.64 -2.12 -19.90
N ASP A 135 -5.92 -2.43 -20.98
CA ASP A 135 -5.96 -1.84 -22.32
C ASP A 135 -6.34 -0.36 -22.48
N ASN A 136 -5.33 0.41 -22.91
CA ASN A 136 -5.35 1.65 -23.70
C ASN A 136 -6.20 2.86 -23.29
N ASP A 137 -6.99 2.78 -22.23
CA ASP A 137 -7.57 3.95 -21.57
C ASP A 137 -7.20 3.92 -20.08
N ILE A 138 -6.36 4.86 -19.67
CA ILE A 138 -6.11 5.14 -18.26
C ILE A 138 -7.39 5.77 -17.70
N ILE A 139 -8.37 4.98 -17.32
CA ILE A 139 -9.35 5.21 -16.24
C ILE A 139 -10.14 3.90 -16.08
N GLN A 140 -9.76 3.10 -15.09
CA GLN A 140 -10.72 2.31 -14.32
C GLN A 140 -10.12 2.03 -12.94
N SER A 141 -10.10 3.09 -12.13
CA SER A 141 -9.87 2.99 -10.69
C SER A 141 -11.04 2.22 -10.07
N TYR A 142 -10.83 0.95 -9.75
CA TYR A 142 -11.78 0.16 -8.99
C TYR A 142 -12.01 0.81 -7.61
N ASN A 143 -13.24 1.29 -7.37
CA ASN A 143 -13.94 1.60 -6.11
C ASN A 143 -13.25 2.37 -4.96
N ALA A 144 -12.00 2.80 -5.06
CA ALA A 144 -11.43 3.80 -4.15
C ALA A 144 -12.03 5.21 -4.37
N THR A 145 -12.76 5.39 -5.47
CA THR A 145 -13.43 6.63 -5.91
C THR A 145 -14.58 7.09 -5.02
N LYS A 146 -14.95 6.36 -3.96
CA LYS A 146 -15.94 6.83 -2.98
C LYS A 146 -15.35 7.65 -1.82
N ILE A 147 -14.05 7.55 -1.54
CA ILE A 147 -13.47 8.15 -0.32
C ILE A 147 -12.76 9.49 -0.60
N PHE A 148 -12.14 9.67 -1.77
CA PHE A 148 -11.45 10.91 -2.12
C PHE A 148 -11.93 11.45 -3.46
N ASP A 149 -12.65 12.56 -3.39
CA ASP A 149 -13.18 13.33 -4.52
C ASP A 149 -12.05 13.77 -5.47
N TYR A 150 -12.40 13.89 -6.76
CA TYR A 150 -11.57 13.89 -7.98
C TYR A 150 -10.56 15.05 -8.12
N ARG A 151 -9.64 15.21 -7.17
CA ARG A 151 -8.41 15.98 -7.41
C ARG A 151 -7.29 14.99 -7.68
N HIS A 152 -6.85 14.89 -8.92
CA HIS A 152 -5.64 14.17 -9.23
C HIS A 152 -4.45 14.99 -8.70
N MET A 153 -3.61 14.35 -7.90
CA MET A 153 -2.29 14.89 -7.68
C MET A 153 -1.48 14.72 -8.95
N SER A 154 -0.68 15.71 -9.29
CA SER A 154 0.27 15.59 -10.38
C SER A 154 1.69 15.91 -9.92
N GLN A 155 2.66 15.19 -10.47
CA GLN A 155 4.09 15.37 -10.23
C GLN A 155 4.76 15.93 -11.48
N GLU A 156 5.70 16.86 -11.31
CA GLU A 156 6.53 17.36 -12.41
C GLU A 156 7.36 16.23 -13.03
N ILE A 157 7.40 16.18 -14.37
CA ILE A 157 8.18 15.19 -15.10
C ILE A 157 9.68 15.49 -14.92
N ILE A 158 10.43 14.48 -14.48
CA ILE A 158 11.89 14.50 -14.47
C ILE A 158 12.35 13.61 -15.62
N SER A 159 13.10 14.20 -16.56
CA SER A 159 13.73 13.41 -17.61
C SER A 159 14.92 12.63 -17.03
N GLU A 160 14.90 11.31 -17.17
CA GLU A 160 16.05 10.49 -16.87
C GLU A 160 17.14 10.70 -17.92
N LYS A 161 18.41 10.68 -17.49
CA LYS A 161 19.52 10.58 -18.42
C LYS A 161 19.57 9.14 -18.92
N ASN A 162 19.08 8.92 -20.15
CA ASN A 162 19.11 7.62 -20.82
C ASN A 162 20.47 6.94 -20.65
N CYS A 163 20.50 5.87 -19.85
CA CYS A 163 21.61 4.94 -19.79
C CYS A 163 21.24 3.77 -20.69
N GLU A 164 21.91 3.66 -21.85
CA GLU A 164 21.87 2.53 -22.80
C GLU A 164 20.61 1.64 -22.75
N ASN A 165 19.65 1.91 -23.65
CA ASN A 165 18.54 1.03 -24.05
C ASN A 165 17.48 0.61 -23.00
N SER A 166 17.49 1.14 -21.78
CA SER A 166 16.41 0.91 -20.78
C SER A 166 16.36 2.00 -19.71
N ASP A 167 15.18 2.29 -19.17
CA ASP A 167 15.03 3.14 -17.99
C ASP A 167 15.44 2.37 -16.73
N LYS A 168 16.03 3.10 -15.76
CA LYS A 168 16.62 2.48 -14.57
C LYS A 168 16.18 3.20 -13.31
N THR A 169 15.34 2.52 -12.53
CA THR A 169 14.90 3.02 -11.23
C THR A 169 15.77 2.45 -10.12
N ILE A 170 16.29 3.32 -9.26
CA ILE A 170 16.97 2.92 -8.03
C ILE A 170 15.96 2.95 -6.88
N VAL A 171 15.82 1.83 -6.17
CA VAL A 171 14.96 1.69 -5.00
C VAL A 171 15.83 1.45 -3.78
N SER A 172 15.76 2.34 -2.78
CA SER A 172 16.45 2.14 -1.51
C SER A 172 15.57 1.38 -0.52
N LEU A 173 16.15 0.39 0.18
CA LEU A 173 15.48 -0.33 1.26
C LEU A 173 15.76 0.37 2.59
N MET A 174 14.70 0.66 3.34
CA MET A 174 14.81 1.25 4.68
C MET A 174 14.39 0.24 5.75
N ILE A 175 15.24 0.00 6.74
CA ILE A 175 14.95 -0.82 7.93
C ILE A 175 15.12 0.06 9.16
N HIS A 176 14.06 0.23 9.95
CA HIS A 176 14.07 1.08 11.16
C HIS A 176 14.62 2.51 10.92
N GLY A 177 14.32 3.09 9.75
CA GLY A 177 14.78 4.44 9.40
C GLY A 177 16.23 4.52 8.91
N VAL A 178 16.92 3.40 8.76
CA VAL A 178 18.29 3.33 8.23
C VAL A 178 18.28 2.67 6.85
N CYS A 179 19.13 3.16 5.94
CA CYS A 179 19.34 2.52 4.65
C CYS A 179 19.99 1.15 4.85
N ALA A 180 19.33 0.10 4.36
CA ALA A 180 19.76 -1.29 4.47
C ALA A 180 20.26 -1.87 3.14
N GLY A 181 20.23 -1.08 2.07
CA GLY A 181 20.59 -1.51 0.74
C GLY A 181 19.79 -0.82 -0.35
N PHE A 182 20.01 -1.25 -1.58
CA PHE A 182 19.30 -0.74 -2.74
C PHE A 182 19.12 -1.83 -3.79
N SER A 183 18.12 -1.60 -4.64
CA SER A 183 17.85 -2.39 -5.83
C SER A 183 17.84 -1.50 -7.06
N ILE A 184 18.25 -2.05 -8.19
CA ILE A 184 18.10 -1.44 -9.51
C ILE A 184 17.02 -2.22 -10.25
N ILE A 185 16.04 -1.49 -10.75
CA ILE A 185 14.95 -2.02 -11.56
C ILE A 185 15.15 -1.49 -12.97
N GLU A 186 15.42 -2.38 -13.92
CA GLU A 186 15.54 -2.03 -15.33
C GLU A 186 14.23 -2.32 -16.04
N ASP A 187 13.68 -1.30 -16.72
CA ASP A 187 12.43 -1.37 -17.46
C ASP A 187 12.65 -1.06 -18.94
N PRO A 188 12.36 -2.01 -19.86
CA PRO A 188 12.48 -1.78 -21.29
C PRO A 188 11.34 -0.94 -21.90
N ASN A 189 10.26 -0.69 -21.16
CA ASN A 189 9.01 -0.08 -21.62
C ASN A 189 8.71 1.29 -20.99
N HIS A 190 9.67 1.88 -20.28
CA HIS A 190 9.55 3.21 -19.64
C HIS A 190 8.43 3.34 -18.58
N ILE A 191 7.80 2.23 -18.15
CA ILE A 191 6.72 2.22 -17.14
C ILE A 191 6.83 0.96 -16.28
N MET A 192 7.20 1.13 -15.01
CA MET A 192 7.43 0.04 -14.05
C MET A 192 6.25 -0.95 -13.98
N ASP A 193 6.49 -2.19 -14.42
CA ASP A 193 5.57 -3.33 -14.29
C ASP A 193 6.24 -4.53 -13.58
N ALA A 194 5.50 -5.18 -12.69
CA ALA A 194 5.97 -6.34 -11.93
C ALA A 194 6.34 -7.56 -12.80
N LYS A 195 5.81 -7.67 -14.03
CA LYS A 195 5.98 -8.86 -14.87
C LYS A 195 7.21 -8.86 -15.77
N ASN A 196 7.72 -7.68 -16.16
CA ASN A 196 8.72 -7.56 -17.23
C ASN A 196 10.07 -6.97 -16.78
N ASN A 197 10.21 -6.68 -15.49
CA ASN A 197 11.37 -5.94 -14.98
C ASN A 197 12.49 -6.87 -14.54
N LYS A 198 13.73 -6.48 -14.86
CA LYS A 198 14.92 -7.10 -14.26
C LYS A 198 15.25 -6.38 -12.96
N VAL A 199 15.39 -7.14 -11.88
CA VAL A 199 15.68 -6.60 -10.54
C VAL A 199 17.02 -7.12 -10.06
N TYR A 200 17.92 -6.21 -9.74
CA TYR A 200 19.22 -6.49 -9.11
C TYR A 200 19.19 -5.90 -7.71
N CYS A 201 19.54 -6.69 -6.68
CA CYS A 201 19.43 -6.28 -5.28
C CYS A 201 20.78 -6.41 -4.58
N CYS A 202 21.14 -5.42 -3.75
CA CYS A 202 22.28 -5.45 -2.86
C CYS A 202 21.83 -5.06 -1.44
N ILE A 203 22.08 -5.94 -0.48
CA ILE A 203 21.84 -5.71 0.96
C ILE A 203 23.20 -5.41 1.59
N ILE A 204 23.27 -4.36 2.41
CA ILE A 204 24.50 -3.87 3.06
C ILE A 204 24.59 -4.42 4.48
#